data_AF-A0A235BU15-F1
#
_entry.id   AF-A0A235BU15-F1
#
_cell.length_a   1.000
_cell.length_b   1.000
_cell.length_c   1.000
_cell.angle_alpha   90.00
_cell.angle_beta   90.00
_cell.angle_gamma   90.00
#
_symmetry.space_group_name_H-M   'P 1'
#
loop_
_entity.id
_entity.type
_entity.pdbx_description
1 polymer ?
#
loop_
_entity_poly.entity_id
_entity_poly.type
_entity_poly.pdbx_seq_one_letter_code
_entity_poly.pdbx_strand_id
1 'polypeptide(L)'
;MFYIKNFSISLLFVSIPLNVIFAQTGAWISQSITGAPGGIALADCGETCAGVTWQNSQFVYFFDIDTSQWTEVDLGTPRNFHHLFANGNVVIAFADSL
;
A
#
# COMPACT_ATOMS: atom_id res chain seq x y z
N MET A 1 45.64 -4.17 34.03
CA MET A 1 44.23 -4.38 34.39
C MET A 1 43.39 -3.48 33.51
N PHE A 2 42.86 -3.99 32.40
CA PHE A 2 42.09 -3.20 31.44
C PHE A 2 40.60 -3.33 31.75
N TYR A 3 39.96 -2.19 32.02
CA TYR A 3 38.55 -2.09 32.35
C TYR A 3 37.76 -1.99 31.03
N ILE A 4 37.04 -3.03 30.65
CA ILE A 4 36.10 -2.97 29.52
C ILE A 4 34.85 -2.27 30.04
N LYS A 5 34.66 -1.03 29.60
CA LYS A 5 33.45 -0.23 29.88
C LYS A 5 32.28 -0.88 29.12
N ASN A 6 31.23 -1.25 29.87
CA ASN A 6 29.99 -1.86 29.37
C ASN A 6 29.54 -1.24 28.03
N PHE A 7 29.66 -2.01 26.95
CA PHE A 7 29.17 -1.63 25.63
C PHE A 7 27.71 -2.07 25.52
N SER A 8 26.78 -1.19 25.87
CA SER A 8 25.35 -1.45 25.70
C SER A 8 25.01 -1.33 24.21
N ILE A 9 24.69 -2.46 23.57
CA ILE A 9 24.08 -2.48 22.23
C ILE A 9 22.60 -2.18 22.41
N SER A 10 22.19 -0.96 22.08
CA SER A 10 20.77 -0.61 22.00
C SER A 10 20.19 -1.22 20.72
N LEU A 11 19.33 -2.23 20.86
CA LEU A 11 18.53 -2.75 19.75
C LEU A 11 17.44 -1.72 19.42
N LEU A 12 17.63 -0.95 18.35
CA LEU A 12 16.58 -0.07 17.84
C LEU A 12 15.53 -0.95 17.14
N PHE A 13 14.40 -1.18 17.80
CA PHE A 13 13.26 -1.82 17.15
C PHE A 13 12.69 -0.86 16.12
N VAL A 14 13.08 -1.03 14.85
CA VAL A 14 12.38 -0.38 13.74
C VAL A 14 11.03 -1.07 13.62
N SER A 15 9.95 -0.40 14.04
CA SER A 15 8.60 -0.84 13.71
C SER A 15 8.43 -0.71 12.20
N ILE A 16 8.68 -1.78 11.45
CA ILE A 16 8.32 -1.81 10.04
C ILE A 16 6.79 -1.86 10.02
N PRO A 17 6.09 -0.86 9.46
CA PRO A 17 4.66 -0.99 9.26
C PRO A 17 4.42 -2.28 8.46
N LEU A 18 3.64 -3.20 9.02
CA LEU A 18 3.38 -4.51 8.41
C LEU A 18 2.62 -4.39 7.08
N ASN A 19 2.07 -3.21 6.80
CA ASN A 19 1.26 -2.94 5.63
C ASN A 19 1.81 -1.70 4.91
N VAL A 20 2.63 -1.94 3.89
CA VAL A 20 3.20 -0.91 3.02
C VAL A 20 2.88 -1.26 1.58
N ILE A 21 2.41 -0.29 0.83
CA ILE A 21 2.27 -0.37 -0.63
C ILE A 21 3.41 0.38 -1.30
N PHE A 22 3.82 -0.12 -2.47
CA PHE A 22 4.96 0.39 -3.21
C PHE A 22 4.59 0.65 -4.66
N ALA A 23 5.02 1.80 -5.18
CA ALA A 23 5.01 2.13 -6.60
C ALA A 23 6.42 2.61 -7.02
N GLN A 24 6.69 2.65 -8.32
CA GLN A 24 7.98 3.12 -8.82
C GLN A 24 7.83 3.99 -10.06
N THR A 25 8.46 5.16 -10.03
CA THR A 25 8.57 6.13 -11.14
C THR A 25 10.03 6.55 -11.29
N GLY A 26 10.90 5.56 -11.50
CA GLY A 26 12.36 5.73 -11.42
C GLY A 26 12.92 5.64 -9.99
N ALA A 27 12.16 6.08 -8.98
CA ALA A 27 12.45 5.86 -7.56
C ALA A 27 11.31 5.10 -6.87
N TRP A 28 11.63 4.34 -5.82
CA TRP A 28 10.63 3.64 -5.01
C TRP A 28 9.87 4.62 -4.12
N ILE A 29 8.54 4.57 -4.20
CA ILE A 29 7.63 5.36 -3.38
C ILE A 29 6.79 4.42 -2.54
N SER A 30 6.85 4.61 -1.23
CA SER A 30 6.12 3.80 -0.26
C SER A 30 5.06 4.62 0.47
N GLN A 31 3.93 3.98 0.75
CA GLN A 31 2.94 4.49 1.69
C GLN A 31 2.60 3.40 2.71
N SER A 32 2.69 3.74 3.99
CA SER A 32 2.09 2.94 5.05
C SER A 32 0.57 2.99 4.91
N ILE A 33 -0.08 1.84 4.95
CA ILE A 33 -1.55 1.78 4.88
C ILE A 33 -2.15 1.43 6.24
N THR A 34 -3.36 1.92 6.45
CA THR A 34 -4.10 1.71 7.70
C THR A 34 -4.84 0.37 7.64
N GLY A 35 -4.82 -0.38 8.75
CA GLY A 35 -5.44 -1.69 8.83
C GLY A 35 -4.57 -2.81 8.26
N ALA A 36 -4.95 -4.06 8.56
CA ALA A 36 -4.36 -5.25 7.97
C ALA A 36 -5.29 -5.72 6.85
N PRO A 37 -4.94 -5.50 5.57
CA PRO A 37 -5.81 -5.93 4.49
C PRO A 37 -6.01 -7.46 4.54
N GLY A 38 -7.27 -7.89 4.47
CA GLY A 38 -7.64 -9.30 4.45
C GLY A 38 -7.76 -9.83 3.01
N GLY A 39 -7.26 -11.04 2.76
CA GLY A 39 -7.42 -11.73 1.49
C GLY A 39 -6.33 -11.41 0.46
N ILE A 40 -6.60 -11.74 -0.80
CA ILE A 40 -5.63 -11.56 -1.90
C ILE A 40 -5.61 -10.09 -2.32
N ALA A 41 -4.41 -9.56 -2.54
CA ALA A 41 -4.21 -8.23 -3.12
C ALA A 41 -4.57 -8.26 -4.61
N LEU A 42 -5.32 -7.25 -5.05
CA LEU A 42 -5.66 -7.00 -6.44
C LEU A 42 -4.95 -5.71 -6.84
N ALA A 43 -4.04 -5.77 -7.80
CA ALA A 43 -3.27 -4.61 -8.23
C ALA A 43 -3.05 -4.62 -9.74
N ASP A 44 -3.00 -3.42 -10.33
CA ASP A 44 -2.75 -3.22 -11.75
C ASP A 44 -2.12 -1.85 -12.00
N CYS A 45 -1.43 -1.69 -13.13
CA CYS A 45 -0.80 -0.44 -13.54
C CYS A 45 -1.24 0.00 -14.95
N GLY A 46 -1.55 1.28 -15.07
CA GLY A 46 -1.80 1.97 -16.33
C GLY A 46 -0.57 2.73 -16.82
N GLU A 47 -0.77 3.71 -17.70
CA GLU A 47 0.31 4.54 -18.25
C GLU A 47 0.84 5.54 -17.21
N THR A 48 -0.06 6.19 -16.47
CA THR A 48 0.26 7.23 -15.49
C THR A 48 -0.30 6.96 -14.10
N CYS A 49 -0.81 5.75 -13.86
CA CYS A 49 -1.42 5.39 -12.59
C CYS A 49 -1.18 3.93 -12.21
N ALA A 50 -1.38 3.62 -10.93
CA ALA A 50 -1.54 2.25 -10.47
C ALA A 50 -2.69 2.18 -9.46
N GLY A 51 -3.27 0.99 -9.30
CA GLY A 51 -4.29 0.75 -8.29
C GLY A 51 -3.95 -0.49 -7.46
N VAL A 52 -4.31 -0.46 -6.18
CA VAL A 52 -4.28 -1.64 -5.32
C VAL A 52 -5.46 -1.65 -4.35
N THR A 53 -6.05 -2.83 -4.17
CA THR A 53 -7.03 -3.13 -3.14
C THR A 53 -6.91 -4.59 -2.70
N TRP A 54 -7.78 -5.07 -1.82
CA TRP A 54 -7.83 -6.45 -1.36
C TRP A 54 -9.25 -6.99 -1.42
N GLN A 55 -9.38 -8.31 -1.58
CA GLN A 55 -10.67 -8.98 -1.74
C GLN A 55 -11.68 -8.70 -0.62
N ASN A 56 -11.27 -8.34 0.61
CA ASN A 56 -12.18 -7.89 1.66
C ASN A 56 -11.63 -6.60 2.30
N SER A 57 -11.93 -5.47 1.67
CA SER A 57 -11.37 -4.16 2.00
C SER A 57 -12.43 -3.07 1.91
N GLN A 58 -12.32 -2.03 2.73
CA GLN A 58 -13.06 -0.77 2.52
C GLN A 58 -12.23 0.26 1.76
N PHE A 59 -10.95 -0.04 1.50
CA PHE A 59 -10.00 0.89 0.91
C PHE A 59 -9.63 0.47 -0.51
N VAL A 60 -9.58 1.45 -1.41
CA VAL A 60 -8.90 1.37 -2.70
C VAL A 60 -7.80 2.42 -2.70
N TYR A 61 -6.58 2.02 -3.05
CA TYR A 61 -5.45 2.94 -3.18
C TYR A 61 -5.16 3.15 -4.64
N PHE A 62 -4.98 4.40 -5.05
CA PHE A 62 -4.48 4.72 -6.39
C PHE A 62 -3.21 5.54 -6.28
N PHE A 63 -2.26 5.25 -7.16
CA PHE A 63 -1.02 5.98 -7.30
C PHE A 63 -1.09 6.85 -8.54
N ASP A 64 -0.71 8.11 -8.39
CA ASP A 64 -0.55 9.07 -9.48
C ASP A 64 0.94 9.29 -9.74
N ILE A 65 1.39 9.01 -10.97
CA ILE A 65 2.79 9.14 -11.37
C ILE A 65 3.24 10.60 -11.36
N ASP A 66 2.39 11.53 -11.78
CA ASP A 66 2.75 12.94 -11.99
C ASP A 66 3.04 13.64 -10.65
N THR A 67 2.23 13.32 -9.64
CA THR A 67 2.43 13.81 -8.27
C THR A 67 3.29 12.88 -7.43
N SER A 68 3.52 11.65 -7.90
CA SER A 68 4.29 10.64 -7.18
C SER A 68 3.71 10.37 -5.79
N GLN A 69 2.37 10.33 -5.70
CA GLN A 69 1.62 10.15 -4.46
C GLN A 69 0.66 8.97 -4.55
N TRP A 70 0.53 8.27 -3.43
CA TRP A 70 -0.55 7.35 -3.17
C TRP A 70 -1.73 8.11 -2.56
N THR A 71 -2.94 7.78 -2.96
CA THR A 71 -4.17 8.31 -2.39
C THR A 71 -5.05 7.15 -1.94
N GLU A 72 -5.56 7.23 -0.72
CA GLU A 72 -6.52 6.28 -0.15
C GLU A 72 -7.95 6.75 -0.44
N VAL A 73 -8.77 5.84 -0.96
CA VAL A 73 -10.21 6.01 -1.13
C VAL A 73 -10.92 5.09 -0.15
N ASP A 74 -11.53 5.69 0.88
CA ASP A 74 -12.35 4.97 1.86
C ASP A 74 -13.81 4.90 1.39
N LEU A 75 -14.31 3.67 1.21
CA LEU A 75 -15.70 3.38 0.85
C LEU A 75 -16.65 3.36 2.07
N GLY A 76 -16.12 3.52 3.29
CA GLY A 76 -16.86 3.57 4.55
C GLY A 76 -17.28 2.21 5.11
N THR A 77 -17.34 1.17 4.27
CA THR A 77 -17.66 -0.20 4.67
C THR A 77 -16.87 -1.22 3.83
N PRO A 78 -16.45 -2.37 4.39
CA PRO A 78 -15.79 -3.42 3.63
C PRO A 78 -16.63 -3.90 2.45
N ARG A 79 -15.98 -4.07 1.30
CA ARG A 79 -16.53 -4.60 0.05
C ARG A 79 -15.72 -5.82 -0.38
N ASN A 80 -16.41 -6.76 -1.02
CA ASN A 80 -15.77 -7.93 -1.59
C ASN A 80 -15.32 -7.63 -3.01
N PHE A 81 -14.03 -7.36 -3.22
CA PHE A 81 -13.49 -7.05 -4.54
C PHE A 81 -13.12 -8.32 -5.31
N HIS A 82 -13.46 -8.34 -6.60
CA HIS A 82 -13.16 -9.46 -7.51
C HIS A 82 -12.07 -9.13 -8.52
N HIS A 83 -11.98 -7.86 -8.92
CA HIS A 83 -11.05 -7.44 -9.95
C HIS A 83 -10.66 -5.97 -9.76
N LEU A 84 -9.43 -5.63 -10.11
CA LEU A 84 -8.96 -4.26 -10.27
C LEU A 84 -8.27 -4.18 -11.64
N PHE A 85 -8.59 -3.15 -12.41
CA PHE A 85 -8.06 -2.94 -13.75
C PHE A 85 -7.59 -1.49 -13.90
N ALA A 86 -6.44 -1.30 -14.51
CA ALA A 86 -5.90 0.01 -14.86
C ALA A 86 -5.68 0.12 -16.37
N ASN A 87 -6.11 1.23 -16.98
CA ASN A 87 -5.92 1.50 -18.40
C ASN A 87 -5.76 2.99 -18.66
N GLY A 88 -4.67 3.38 -19.32
CA GLY A 88 -4.29 4.77 -19.46
C GLY A 88 -4.13 5.42 -18.09
N ASN A 89 -5.00 6.39 -17.80
CA ASN A 89 -5.04 7.17 -16.56
C ASN A 89 -6.25 6.81 -15.66
N VAL A 90 -6.87 5.64 -15.86
CA VAL A 90 -8.06 5.20 -15.12
C VAL A 90 -7.78 3.91 -14.36
N VAL A 91 -8.20 3.87 -13.09
CA VAL A 91 -8.27 2.67 -12.25
C VAL A 91 -9.74 2.35 -11.96
N ILE A 92 -10.14 1.09 -12.15
CA ILE A 92 -11.49 0.58 -11.88
C ILE A 92 -11.38 -0.64 -10.96
N ALA A 93 -12.09 -0.61 -9.83
CA ALA A 93 -12.22 -1.76 -8.93
C ALA A 93 -13.66 -2.28 -8.93
N PHE A 94 -13.83 -3.59 -9.11
CA PHE A 94 -15.13 -4.26 -9.17
C PHE A 94 -15.37 -5.02 -7.88
N ALA A 95 -16.47 -4.71 -7.19
CA ALA A 95 -16.90 -5.39 -5.99
C ALA A 95 -18.31 -5.96 -6.13
N ASP A 96 -18.70 -6.86 -5.21
CA ASP A 96 -20.11 -7.24 -5.01
C ASP A 96 -21.01 -5.99 -4.89
N SER A 97 -22.28 -6.14 -5.28
CA SER A 97 -23.26 -5.05 -5.51
C SER A 97 -23.20 -3.86 -4.53
N LEU A 98 -23.41 -2.66 -5.09
CA LEU A 98 -23.46 -1.34 -4.42
C LEU A 98 -24.25 -1.32 -3.10
#